data_AF-A0A7X9Y8X9-F1
#
_entry.id   AF-A0A7X9Y8X9-F1
#
_cell.length_a   1.000
_cell.length_b   1.000
_cell.length_c   1.000
_cell.angle_alpha   90.00
_cell.angle_beta   90.00
_cell.angle_gamma   90.00
#
_symmetry.space_group_name_H-M   'P 1'
#
loop_
_entity.id
_entity.type
_entity.pdbx_description
1 polymer ?
#
loop_
_entity_poly.entity_id
_entity_poly.type
_entity_poly.pdbx_seq_one_letter_code
_entity_poly.pdbx_strand_id
1 'polypeptide(L)'
;MDLQEIIRQSKLLKPKSHQKMVENLFHLLDQIESSVILEGPYRLVLDSNIIMRLEAYRQGVISEGLLSVLLAFMLIKRLPYRFDMVVRPTVFYEYLRQKNLTSSHEHWRKFKELKYLVEEELGSKLFFDGIETYQGAEHYLKLIQDDSDKIVNTLRSYQQKNWQFNFVQRAGCGFAGMLSPDPSFILVPPAFAAEALYSPLGLNYFDERRASRFFVEYIEKNLIECEHNDKEFMAKYNSKNEFLFTRILKLAPKGNLVGLADLDIYTTCNINNQFSDQSHSRYAPASVALTIDRNLALALRRSSSHHITSGEIVGGPDNENDIDAKMDAFQEEYKRMRESEKRHRIAWETSKIFMEELLANEAFKGY
;
A
#
# COMPACT_ATOMS: atom_id res chain seq x y z
N MET A 1 25.72 -6.56 -5.65
CA MET A 1 26.73 -6.59 -4.55
C MET A 1 26.53 -7.85 -3.73
N ASP A 2 27.60 -8.44 -3.19
CA ASP A 2 27.50 -9.54 -2.23
C ASP A 2 27.28 -9.01 -0.79
N LEU A 3 27.06 -9.93 0.15
CA LEU A 3 26.79 -9.60 1.55
C LEU A 3 27.93 -8.82 2.20
N GLN A 4 29.18 -9.24 1.97
CA GLN A 4 30.35 -8.65 2.64
C GLN A 4 30.57 -7.22 2.16
N GLU A 5 30.37 -6.97 0.87
CA GLU A 5 30.44 -5.63 0.31
C GLU A 5 29.31 -4.73 0.83
N ILE A 6 28.08 -5.24 0.97
CA ILE A 6 26.97 -4.48 1.58
C ILE A 6 27.31 -4.08 3.02
N ILE A 7 27.87 -5.01 3.81
CA ILE A 7 28.28 -4.76 5.19
C ILE A 7 29.43 -3.76 5.27
N ARG A 8 30.40 -3.86 4.36
CA ARG A 8 31.50 -2.89 4.28
C ARG A 8 30.97 -1.48 4.01
N GLN A 9 30.04 -1.35 3.07
CA GLN A 9 29.43 -0.07 2.72
C GLN A 9 28.52 0.47 3.83
N SER A 10 27.79 -0.39 4.56
CA SER A 10 26.96 0.04 5.67
C SER A 10 27.78 0.69 6.79
N LYS A 11 28.99 0.20 7.04
CA LYS A 11 29.93 0.77 8.02
C LYS A 11 30.45 2.16 7.64
N LEU A 12 30.35 2.55 6.36
CA LEU A 12 30.74 3.88 5.87
C LEU A 12 29.59 4.91 5.99
N LEU A 13 28.37 4.47 6.33
CA LEU A 13 27.24 5.38 6.52
C LEU A 13 27.41 6.22 7.78
N LYS A 14 26.89 7.46 7.72
CA LYS A 14 26.72 8.28 8.92
C LYS A 14 25.71 7.62 9.88
N PRO A 15 25.80 7.82 11.21
CA PRO A 15 24.92 7.15 12.18
C PRO A 15 23.42 7.28 11.87
N LYS A 16 22.96 8.47 11.46
CA LYS A 16 21.54 8.69 11.07
C LYS A 16 21.13 7.91 9.83
N SER A 17 22.02 7.81 8.83
CA SER A 17 21.78 7.02 7.62
C SER A 17 21.81 5.53 7.90
N HIS A 18 22.69 5.09 8.80
CA HIS A 18 22.74 3.70 9.25
C HIS A 18 21.46 3.31 10.00
N GLN A 19 20.97 4.12 10.94
CA GLN A 19 19.66 3.91 11.59
C GLN A 19 18.54 3.77 10.54
N LYS A 20 18.50 4.68 9.57
CA LYS A 20 17.48 4.65 8.52
C LYS A 20 17.62 3.42 7.60
N MET A 21 18.84 2.92 7.36
CA MET A 21 19.05 1.64 6.67
C MET A 21 18.36 0.50 7.43
N VAL A 22 18.54 0.44 8.75
CA VAL A 22 17.95 -0.58 9.62
C VAL A 22 16.42 -0.48 9.63
N GLU A 23 15.88 0.73 9.81
CA GLU A 23 14.44 0.99 9.76
C GLU A 23 13.83 0.56 8.42
N ASN A 24 14.45 0.95 7.31
CA ASN A 24 14.01 0.54 5.96
C ASN A 24 14.06 -0.98 5.80
N LEU A 25 15.12 -1.64 6.29
CA LEU A 25 15.21 -3.09 6.21
C LEU A 25 14.06 -3.75 6.96
N PHE A 26 13.79 -3.36 8.21
CA PHE A 26 12.67 -3.90 8.96
C PHE A 26 11.31 -3.67 8.29
N HIS A 27 11.10 -2.51 7.65
CA HIS A 27 9.90 -2.28 6.86
C HIS A 27 9.77 -3.25 5.67
N LEU A 28 10.85 -3.48 4.93
CA LEU A 28 10.86 -4.43 3.81
C LEU A 28 10.64 -5.87 4.29
N LEU A 29 11.25 -6.26 5.40
CA LEU A 29 11.05 -7.57 6.03
C LEU A 29 9.58 -7.79 6.43
N ASP A 30 8.99 -6.85 7.16
CA ASP A 30 7.58 -6.89 7.58
C ASP A 30 6.63 -6.99 6.40
N GLN A 31 6.90 -6.27 5.30
CA GLN A 31 6.11 -6.34 4.06
C GLN A 31 6.16 -7.74 3.44
N ILE A 32 7.34 -8.36 3.34
CA ILE A 32 7.53 -9.70 2.77
C ILE A 32 6.87 -10.75 3.67
N GLU A 33 7.19 -10.73 4.97
CA GLU A 33 6.69 -11.68 5.97
C GLU A 33 5.17 -11.65 6.07
N SER A 34 4.58 -10.45 6.14
CA SER A 34 3.13 -10.31 6.26
C SER A 34 2.43 -10.79 4.99
N SER A 35 3.02 -10.59 3.82
CA SER A 35 2.34 -10.88 2.55
C SER A 35 2.32 -12.37 2.19
N VAL A 36 3.24 -13.19 2.71
CA VAL A 36 3.22 -14.65 2.50
C VAL A 36 2.08 -15.36 3.23
N ILE A 37 1.30 -14.62 4.03
CA ILE A 37 0.04 -15.09 4.58
C ILE A 37 -0.95 -15.41 3.45
N LEU A 38 -0.92 -14.61 2.37
CA LEU A 38 -1.72 -14.83 1.17
C LEU A 38 -1.24 -16.08 0.42
N GLU A 39 -2.10 -16.60 -0.45
CA GLU A 39 -1.75 -17.75 -1.28
C GLU A 39 -0.99 -17.30 -2.54
N GLY A 40 0.06 -18.04 -2.88
CA GLY A 40 0.81 -17.82 -4.12
C GLY A 40 -0.03 -18.16 -5.36
N PRO A 41 0.41 -17.74 -6.57
CA PRO A 41 1.74 -17.20 -6.88
C PRO A 41 1.96 -15.78 -6.36
N TYR A 42 3.19 -15.46 -5.96
CA TYR A 42 3.55 -14.16 -5.39
C TYR A 42 4.15 -13.22 -6.44
N ARG A 43 3.60 -12.01 -6.50
CA ARG A 43 4.01 -10.91 -7.36
C ARG A 43 4.64 -9.84 -6.49
N LEU A 44 5.95 -9.63 -6.61
CA LEU A 44 6.67 -8.60 -5.85
C LEU A 44 6.57 -7.26 -6.60
N VAL A 45 5.67 -6.40 -6.16
CA VAL A 45 5.39 -5.10 -6.78
C VAL A 45 6.41 -4.07 -6.29
N LEU A 46 7.22 -3.57 -7.23
CA LEU A 46 8.26 -2.58 -6.93
C LEU A 46 7.71 -1.16 -6.92
N ASP A 47 8.02 -0.41 -5.86
CA ASP A 47 7.76 1.02 -5.76
C ASP A 47 8.75 1.86 -6.61
N SER A 48 8.29 2.99 -7.13
CA SER A 48 9.09 4.07 -7.73
C SER A 48 10.30 4.45 -6.88
N ASN A 49 10.15 4.47 -5.54
CA ASN A 49 11.28 4.79 -4.66
C ASN A 49 12.42 3.77 -4.76
N ILE A 50 12.12 2.48 -4.98
CA ILE A 50 13.14 1.46 -5.18
C ILE A 50 13.86 1.69 -6.51
N ILE A 51 13.09 1.93 -7.58
CA ILE A 51 13.65 2.22 -8.91
C ILE A 51 14.61 3.42 -8.83
N MET A 52 14.22 4.49 -8.13
CA MET A 52 15.09 5.66 -7.95
C MET A 52 16.40 5.35 -7.22
N ARG A 53 16.42 4.39 -6.28
CA ARG A 53 17.68 3.96 -5.61
C ARG A 53 18.58 3.18 -6.56
N LEU A 54 18.01 2.36 -7.44
CA LEU A 54 18.75 1.65 -8.47
C LEU A 54 19.31 2.62 -9.52
N GLU A 55 18.52 3.61 -9.96
CA GLU A 55 18.98 4.67 -10.88
C GLU A 55 20.20 5.41 -10.29
N ALA A 56 20.13 5.80 -9.01
CA ALA A 56 21.21 6.46 -8.31
C ALA A 56 22.45 5.56 -8.15
N TYR A 57 22.24 4.25 -7.94
CA TYR A 57 23.33 3.30 -7.83
C TYR A 57 24.18 3.22 -9.10
N ARG A 58 23.55 3.23 -10.28
CA ARG A 58 24.27 3.29 -11.57
C ARG A 58 25.09 4.56 -11.76
N GLN A 59 24.75 5.63 -11.04
CA GLN A 59 25.50 6.87 -11.00
C GLN A 59 26.60 6.86 -9.93
N GLY A 60 26.85 5.71 -9.28
CA GLY A 60 27.86 5.53 -8.25
C GLY A 60 27.39 5.90 -6.84
N VAL A 61 26.09 6.15 -6.63
CA VAL A 61 25.55 6.57 -5.33
C VAL A 61 25.07 5.35 -4.53
N ILE A 62 25.81 5.01 -3.49
CA ILE A 62 25.40 4.00 -2.51
C ILE A 62 24.69 4.70 -1.35
N SER A 63 23.40 4.41 -1.18
CA SER A 63 22.55 5.03 -0.16
C SER A 63 22.05 4.00 0.85
N GLU A 64 21.56 4.47 2.00
CA GLU A 64 20.97 3.60 3.02
C GLU A 64 19.81 2.76 2.47
N GLY A 65 18.97 3.36 1.63
CA GLY A 65 17.82 2.68 1.03
C GLY A 65 18.23 1.59 0.03
N LEU A 66 19.29 1.84 -0.75
CA LEU A 66 19.82 0.82 -1.66
C LEU A 66 20.30 -0.42 -0.89
N LEU A 67 21.08 -0.20 0.17
CA LEU A 67 21.62 -1.31 0.97
C LEU A 67 20.50 -2.13 1.63
N SER A 68 19.46 -1.48 2.16
CA SER A 68 18.27 -2.16 2.69
C SER A 68 17.55 -3.00 1.62
N VAL A 69 17.37 -2.45 0.42
CA VAL A 69 16.74 -3.18 -0.71
C VAL A 69 17.56 -4.41 -1.08
N LEU A 70 18.88 -4.27 -1.23
CA LEU A 70 19.75 -5.40 -1.58
C LEU A 70 19.69 -6.51 -0.52
N LEU A 71 19.70 -6.17 0.77
CA LEU A 71 19.53 -7.13 1.86
C LEU A 71 18.16 -7.82 1.82
N ALA A 72 17.08 -7.08 1.58
CA ALA A 72 15.75 -7.66 1.44
C ALA A 72 15.69 -8.66 0.27
N PHE A 73 16.33 -8.35 -0.86
CA PHE A 73 16.43 -9.28 -1.99
C PHE A 73 17.25 -10.53 -1.69
N MET A 74 18.28 -10.43 -0.83
CA MET A 74 19.00 -11.61 -0.34
C MET A 74 18.10 -12.51 0.50
N LEU A 75 17.24 -11.94 1.35
CA LEU A 75 16.24 -12.72 2.08
C LEU A 75 15.21 -13.37 1.14
N ILE A 76 14.67 -12.62 0.19
CA ILE A 76 13.65 -13.12 -0.76
C ILE A 76 14.15 -14.39 -1.47
N LYS A 77 15.44 -14.43 -1.84
CA LYS A 77 16.06 -15.61 -2.47
C LYS A 77 16.23 -16.82 -1.54
N ARG A 78 16.16 -16.62 -0.22
CA ARG A 78 16.24 -17.70 0.80
C ARG A 78 14.89 -18.26 1.19
N LEU A 79 13.81 -17.51 0.96
CA LEU A 79 12.46 -17.98 1.23
C LEU A 79 12.11 -19.15 0.29
N PRO A 80 11.32 -20.14 0.75
CA PRO A 80 10.90 -21.27 -0.07
C PRO A 80 9.79 -20.90 -1.07
N TYR A 81 9.54 -19.60 -1.27
CA TYR A 81 8.48 -19.08 -2.13
C TYR A 81 9.07 -18.45 -3.37
N ARG A 82 8.38 -18.65 -4.50
CA ARG A 82 8.73 -17.97 -5.74
C ARG A 82 8.03 -16.62 -5.80
N PHE A 83 8.83 -15.57 -5.96
CA PHE A 83 8.37 -14.20 -6.19
C PHE A 83 8.72 -13.77 -7.61
N ASP A 84 7.72 -13.45 -8.42
CA ASP A 84 7.93 -12.83 -9.72
C ASP A 84 7.90 -11.30 -9.53
N MET A 85 8.96 -10.58 -9.93
CA MET A 85 9.00 -9.12 -9.79
C MET A 85 8.11 -8.45 -10.82
N VAL A 86 7.37 -7.43 -10.40
CA VAL A 86 6.40 -6.71 -11.24
C VAL A 86 6.56 -5.20 -11.06
N VAL A 87 6.55 -4.48 -12.19
CA VAL A 87 6.35 -3.03 -12.23
C VAL A 87 4.96 -2.73 -12.78
N ARG A 88 4.22 -1.88 -12.07
CA ARG A 88 2.86 -1.46 -12.45
C ARG A 88 2.86 -0.20 -13.31
N PRO A 89 1.78 0.07 -14.07
CA PRO A 89 1.69 1.22 -14.95
C PRO A 89 1.95 2.57 -14.27
N THR A 90 1.48 2.75 -13.04
CA THR A 90 1.70 3.99 -12.25
C THR A 90 3.16 4.22 -11.86
N VAL A 91 3.86 3.15 -11.49
CA VAL A 91 5.30 3.17 -11.22
C VAL A 91 6.08 3.52 -12.48
N PHE A 92 5.69 2.95 -13.62
CA PHE A 92 6.27 3.33 -14.92
C PHE A 92 5.97 4.78 -15.29
N TYR A 93 4.75 5.26 -15.03
CA TYR A 93 4.39 6.66 -15.26
C TYR A 93 5.23 7.64 -14.42
N GLU A 94 5.48 7.32 -13.16
CA GLU A 94 6.36 8.10 -12.29
C GLU A 94 7.83 8.01 -12.71
N TYR A 95 8.28 6.85 -13.19
CA TYR A 95 9.59 6.69 -13.84
C TYR A 95 9.74 7.61 -15.06
N LEU A 96 8.69 7.77 -15.86
CA LEU A 96 8.61 8.74 -16.97
C LEU A 96 8.44 10.20 -16.51
N ARG A 97 8.44 10.46 -15.19
CA ARG A 97 8.24 11.78 -14.59
C ARG A 97 6.85 12.36 -14.90
N GLN A 98 5.82 11.50 -14.88
CA GLN A 98 4.42 11.82 -15.15
C GLN A 98 4.22 12.45 -16.53
N LYS A 99 4.86 11.88 -17.55
CA LYS A 99 4.74 12.31 -18.95
C LYS A 99 4.29 11.13 -19.79
N ASN A 100 3.45 11.43 -20.78
CA ASN A 100 3.09 10.46 -21.81
C ASN A 100 4.25 10.20 -22.76
N LEU A 101 4.20 9.01 -23.35
CA LEU A 101 5.11 8.60 -24.41
C LEU A 101 4.66 9.25 -25.73
N THR A 102 5.64 9.65 -26.55
CA THR A 102 5.38 10.30 -27.85
C THR A 102 5.47 9.35 -29.03
N SER A 103 6.10 8.19 -28.85
CA SER A 103 6.33 7.22 -29.92
C SER A 103 6.63 5.82 -29.38
N SER A 104 6.44 4.81 -30.23
CA SER A 104 6.84 3.43 -29.93
C SER A 104 8.36 3.28 -29.72
N HIS A 105 9.17 4.13 -30.36
CA HIS A 105 10.63 4.11 -30.15
C HIS A 105 11.00 4.59 -28.74
N GLU A 106 10.38 5.69 -28.29
CA GLU A 106 10.58 6.19 -26.93
C GLU A 106 10.15 5.17 -25.88
N HIS A 107 8.99 4.53 -26.09
CA HIS A 107 8.49 3.44 -25.24
C HIS A 107 9.52 2.32 -25.11
N TRP A 108 9.96 1.73 -26.23
CA TRP A 108 10.91 0.61 -26.18
C TRP A 108 12.23 0.99 -25.52
N ARG A 109 12.72 2.21 -25.73
CA ARG A 109 13.91 2.72 -25.06
C ARG A 109 13.71 2.76 -23.54
N LYS A 110 12.63 3.39 -23.06
CA LYS A 110 12.35 3.55 -21.63
C LYS A 110 11.98 2.24 -20.94
N PHE A 111 11.22 1.39 -21.61
CA PHE A 111 10.89 0.05 -21.15
C PHE A 111 12.14 -0.81 -20.95
N LYS A 112 13.04 -0.85 -21.94
CA LYS A 112 14.30 -1.59 -21.84
C LYS A 112 15.23 -1.02 -20.79
N GLU A 113 15.36 0.30 -20.72
CA GLU A 113 16.16 1.00 -19.71
C GLU A 113 15.75 0.57 -18.30
N LEU A 114 14.44 0.64 -17.99
CA LEU A 114 13.92 0.22 -16.69
C LEU A 114 14.06 -1.29 -16.46
N LYS A 115 13.79 -2.12 -17.48
CA LYS A 115 13.94 -3.57 -17.38
C LYS A 115 15.38 -3.97 -17.04
N TYR A 116 16.35 -3.48 -17.80
CA TYR A 116 17.76 -3.79 -17.54
C TYR A 116 18.23 -3.23 -16.21
N LEU A 117 17.78 -2.03 -15.83
CA LEU A 117 18.04 -1.46 -14.51
C LEU A 117 17.64 -2.41 -13.39
N VAL A 118 16.44 -2.95 -13.42
CA VAL A 118 15.97 -3.80 -12.32
C VAL A 118 16.58 -5.20 -12.40
N GLU A 119 16.61 -5.80 -13.60
CA GLU A 119 17.07 -7.18 -13.76
C GLU A 119 18.56 -7.35 -13.46
N GLU A 120 19.41 -6.40 -13.88
CA GLU A 120 20.86 -6.48 -13.65
C GLU A 120 21.20 -6.22 -12.17
N GLU A 121 20.57 -5.24 -11.54
CA GLU A 121 20.95 -4.83 -10.17
C GLU A 121 20.39 -5.79 -9.09
N LEU A 122 19.20 -6.36 -9.32
CA LEU A 122 18.55 -7.28 -8.37
C LEU A 122 18.76 -8.76 -8.73
N GLY A 123 19.21 -9.05 -9.95
CA GLY A 123 19.49 -10.39 -10.44
C GLY A 123 18.24 -11.26 -10.43
N SER A 124 17.13 -10.74 -10.95
CA SER A 124 15.84 -11.42 -11.03
C SER A 124 15.07 -10.91 -12.24
N LYS A 125 14.21 -11.75 -12.82
CA LYS A 125 13.43 -11.38 -14.01
C LYS A 125 12.33 -10.38 -13.63
N LEU A 126 12.18 -9.32 -14.42
CA LEU A 126 11.14 -8.31 -14.25
C LEU A 126 10.01 -8.52 -15.26
N PHE A 127 8.80 -8.51 -14.75
CA PHE A 127 7.54 -8.46 -15.50
C PHE A 127 6.89 -7.10 -15.35
N PHE A 128 5.95 -6.82 -16.24
CA PHE A 128 5.20 -5.58 -16.27
C PHE A 128 3.72 -5.88 -16.40
N ASP A 129 2.88 -5.00 -15.89
CA ASP A 129 1.43 -5.13 -16.04
C ASP A 129 0.96 -4.26 -17.20
N GLY A 130 0.74 -4.86 -18.36
CA GLY A 130 0.01 -4.23 -19.47
C GLY A 130 0.73 -3.10 -20.21
N ILE A 131 2.00 -2.84 -19.91
CA ILE A 131 2.84 -1.79 -20.53
C ILE A 131 3.96 -2.36 -21.41
N GLU A 132 3.92 -3.65 -21.73
CA GLU A 132 4.92 -4.35 -22.56
C GLU A 132 4.91 -3.87 -24.01
N THR A 133 3.79 -3.29 -24.46
CA THR A 133 3.63 -2.72 -25.80
C THR A 133 3.38 -1.22 -25.72
N TYR A 134 3.67 -0.49 -26.80
CA TYR A 134 3.39 0.94 -26.88
C TYR A 134 1.91 1.23 -26.69
N GLN A 135 1.03 0.45 -27.32
CA GLN A 135 -0.43 0.63 -27.22
C GLN A 135 -0.95 0.39 -25.81
N GLY A 136 -0.46 -0.65 -25.13
CA GLY A 136 -0.81 -0.92 -23.74
C GLY A 136 -0.32 0.19 -22.80
N ALA A 137 0.94 0.63 -22.98
CA ALA A 137 1.48 1.75 -22.23
C ALA A 137 0.68 3.04 -22.48
N GLU A 138 0.45 3.43 -23.74
CA GLU A 138 -0.33 4.61 -24.10
C GLU A 138 -1.74 4.59 -23.49
N HIS A 139 -2.41 3.43 -23.55
CA HIS A 139 -3.72 3.23 -22.95
C HIS A 139 -3.70 3.49 -21.44
N TYR A 140 -2.84 2.80 -20.69
CA TYR A 140 -2.80 2.95 -19.23
C TYR A 140 -2.30 4.33 -18.79
N LEU A 141 -1.29 4.90 -19.46
CA LEU A 141 -0.79 6.23 -19.12
C LEU A 141 -1.88 7.30 -19.31
N LYS A 142 -2.71 7.18 -20.35
CA LYS A 142 -3.85 8.07 -20.54
C LYS A 142 -4.88 7.95 -19.41
N LEU A 143 -5.27 6.72 -19.05
CA LEU A 143 -6.22 6.50 -17.95
C LEU A 143 -5.69 7.04 -16.61
N ILE A 144 -4.40 6.82 -16.33
CA ILE A 144 -3.73 7.35 -15.13
C ILE A 144 -3.71 8.87 -15.14
N GLN A 145 -3.43 9.49 -16.29
CA GLN A 145 -3.43 10.94 -16.41
C GLN A 145 -4.83 11.52 -16.19
N ASP A 146 -5.85 10.96 -16.84
CA ASP A 146 -7.24 11.40 -16.68
C ASP A 146 -7.69 11.31 -15.21
N ASP A 147 -7.33 10.23 -14.51
CA ASP A 147 -7.61 10.08 -13.09
C ASP A 147 -6.78 11.03 -12.23
N SER A 148 -5.50 11.21 -12.53
CA SER A 148 -4.64 12.19 -11.85
C SER A 148 -5.25 13.59 -11.88
N ASP A 149 -5.79 14.03 -13.02
CA ASP A 149 -6.43 15.33 -13.15
C ASP A 149 -7.69 15.45 -12.28
N LYS A 150 -8.52 14.41 -12.24
CA LYS A 150 -9.70 14.35 -11.34
C LYS A 150 -9.27 14.42 -9.88
N ILE A 151 -8.23 13.67 -9.49
CA ILE A 151 -7.69 13.67 -8.13
C ILE A 151 -7.16 15.05 -7.76
N VAL A 152 -6.38 15.69 -8.63
CA VAL A 152 -5.84 17.04 -8.42
C VAL A 152 -6.96 18.05 -8.20
N ASN A 153 -7.99 18.04 -9.06
CA ASN A 153 -9.11 18.95 -8.96
C ASN A 153 -9.91 18.75 -7.66
N THR A 154 -10.12 17.49 -7.26
CA THR A 154 -10.79 17.14 -6.00
C THR A 154 -9.99 17.63 -4.79
N LEU A 155 -8.67 17.37 -4.74
CA LEU A 155 -7.83 17.80 -3.62
C LEU A 155 -7.78 19.34 -3.51
N ARG A 156 -7.77 20.07 -4.63
CA ARG A 156 -7.87 21.54 -4.64
C ARG A 156 -9.22 22.02 -4.14
N SER A 157 -10.31 21.38 -4.57
CA SER A 157 -11.66 21.67 -4.07
C SER A 157 -11.72 21.48 -2.56
N TYR A 158 -11.13 20.41 -2.04
CA TYR A 158 -11.08 20.17 -0.60
C TYR A 158 -10.32 21.25 0.17
N GLN A 159 -9.25 21.81 -0.39
CA GLN A 159 -8.52 22.93 0.24
C GLN A 159 -9.34 24.23 0.29
N GLN A 160 -10.30 24.41 -0.62
CA GLN A 160 -11.09 25.65 -0.75
C GLN A 160 -12.46 25.56 -0.07
N LYS A 161 -12.94 24.35 0.19
CA LYS A 161 -14.26 24.10 0.78
C LYS A 161 -14.29 24.50 2.26
N ASN A 162 -15.40 25.08 2.70
CA ASN A 162 -15.68 25.25 4.12
C ASN A 162 -16.15 23.90 4.71
N TRP A 163 -15.38 23.39 5.68
CA TRP A 163 -15.63 22.10 6.34
C TRP A 163 -16.35 22.25 7.68
N GLN A 164 -17.03 23.37 7.89
CA GLN A 164 -17.97 23.49 9.00
C GLN A 164 -19.08 22.44 8.85
N PHE A 165 -19.30 21.66 9.91
CA PHE A 165 -20.28 20.58 9.92
C PHE A 165 -21.00 20.51 11.26
N ASN A 166 -22.30 20.26 11.23
CA ASN A 166 -23.08 20.02 12.44
C ASN A 166 -22.99 18.54 12.81
N PHE A 167 -22.23 18.21 13.85
CA PHE A 167 -22.04 16.82 14.31
C PHE A 167 -23.22 16.27 15.13
N VAL A 168 -24.21 17.11 15.46
CA VAL A 168 -25.47 16.67 16.08
C VAL A 168 -26.57 16.72 15.02
N GLN A 169 -26.91 15.57 14.47
CA GLN A 169 -27.85 15.43 13.38
C GLN A 169 -29.14 14.76 13.85
N ARG A 170 -30.25 14.94 13.12
CA ARG A 170 -31.48 14.19 13.41
C ARG A 170 -31.30 12.71 13.08
N ALA A 171 -31.91 11.82 13.87
CA ALA A 171 -31.94 10.40 13.52
C ALA A 171 -32.60 10.20 12.14
N GLY A 172 -32.02 9.32 11.31
CA GLY A 172 -32.51 9.04 9.95
C GLY A 172 -32.09 10.03 8.85
N CYS A 173 -31.19 10.97 9.14
CA CYS A 173 -30.70 11.97 8.18
C CYS A 173 -29.71 11.47 7.12
N GLY A 174 -29.48 10.15 7.03
CA GLY A 174 -28.50 9.55 6.11
C GLY A 174 -27.06 9.52 6.62
N PHE A 175 -26.79 9.98 7.85
CA PHE A 175 -25.51 9.81 8.52
C PHE A 175 -25.57 8.68 9.55
N ALA A 176 -24.50 7.89 9.63
CA ALA A 176 -24.30 6.98 10.75
C ALA A 176 -23.82 7.75 11.98
N GLY A 177 -24.17 7.29 13.18
CA GLY A 177 -23.79 7.97 14.42
C GLY A 177 -24.16 7.20 15.67
N MET A 178 -23.78 7.74 16.83
CA MET A 178 -24.14 7.23 18.14
C MET A 178 -25.41 7.95 18.63
N LEU A 179 -26.28 7.27 19.36
CA LEU A 179 -27.47 7.90 19.93
C LEU A 179 -27.05 9.01 20.91
N SER A 180 -27.67 10.18 20.75
CA SER A 180 -27.59 11.28 21.70
C SER A 180 -28.53 11.01 22.89
N PRO A 181 -28.40 11.71 24.04
CA PRO A 181 -29.38 11.62 25.13
C PRO A 181 -30.82 11.93 24.71
N ASP A 182 -31.00 12.79 23.71
CA ASP A 182 -32.27 12.91 23.00
C ASP A 182 -32.30 11.90 21.83
N PRO A 183 -33.20 10.90 21.85
CA PRO A 183 -33.26 9.86 20.81
C PRO A 183 -33.65 10.40 19.42
N SER A 184 -34.12 11.64 19.33
CA SER A 184 -34.39 12.33 18.07
C SER A 184 -33.10 12.71 17.33
N PHE A 185 -31.95 12.65 18.01
CA PHE A 185 -30.66 13.06 17.49
C PHE A 185 -29.60 11.96 17.60
N ILE A 186 -28.64 12.05 16.69
CA ILE A 186 -27.43 11.25 16.66
C ILE A 186 -26.21 12.18 16.72
N LEU A 187 -25.18 11.70 17.38
CA LEU A 187 -23.84 12.26 17.32
C LEU A 187 -23.09 11.56 16.19
N VAL A 188 -22.69 12.32 15.17
CA VAL A 188 -21.97 11.80 14.00
C VAL A 188 -20.47 11.96 14.26
N PRO A 189 -19.68 10.86 14.38
CA PRO A 189 -18.23 10.96 14.43
C PRO A 189 -17.65 11.53 13.12
N PRO A 190 -16.50 12.23 13.15
CA PRO A 190 -15.86 12.78 11.95
C PRO A 190 -15.62 11.76 10.83
N ALA A 191 -15.20 10.53 11.17
CA ALA A 191 -15.02 9.45 10.19
C ALA A 191 -16.33 9.13 9.44
N PHE A 192 -17.47 9.01 10.15
CA PHE A 192 -18.76 8.73 9.52
C PHE A 192 -19.29 9.92 8.71
N ALA A 193 -19.07 11.15 9.19
CA ALA A 193 -19.36 12.35 8.41
C ALA A 193 -18.53 12.35 7.11
N ALA A 194 -17.25 12.01 7.18
CA ALA A 194 -16.37 11.98 6.03
C ALA A 194 -16.76 10.94 4.98
N GLU A 195 -17.13 9.72 5.41
CA GLU A 195 -17.65 8.67 4.53
C GLU A 195 -18.93 9.11 3.82
N ALA A 196 -19.86 9.73 4.54
CA ALA A 196 -21.12 10.19 3.96
C ALA A 196 -20.97 11.44 3.07
N LEU A 197 -19.98 12.30 3.34
CA LEU A 197 -19.69 13.49 2.53
C LEU A 197 -18.84 13.17 1.29
N TYR A 198 -18.20 12.01 1.23
CA TYR A 198 -17.42 11.59 0.08
C TYR A 198 -18.33 11.37 -1.13
N SER A 199 -17.92 11.91 -2.27
CA SER A 199 -18.56 11.67 -3.56
C SER A 199 -17.56 10.99 -4.49
N PRO A 200 -17.97 9.92 -5.19
CA PRO A 200 -17.15 9.29 -6.23
C PRO A 200 -16.60 10.31 -7.24
N LEU A 201 -15.33 10.15 -7.62
CA LEU A 201 -14.61 10.99 -8.58
C LEU A 201 -14.84 10.52 -10.03
N GLY A 202 -15.34 9.30 -10.24
CA GLY A 202 -15.47 8.63 -11.53
C GLY A 202 -14.12 8.18 -12.07
N LEU A 203 -13.32 7.48 -11.27
CA LEU A 203 -11.98 7.00 -11.66
C LEU A 203 -12.07 5.84 -12.68
N ASN A 204 -11.15 5.83 -13.65
CA ASN A 204 -11.12 4.88 -14.76
C ASN A 204 -9.99 3.83 -14.64
N TYR A 205 -8.84 4.24 -14.10
CA TYR A 205 -7.70 3.36 -13.85
C TYR A 205 -7.74 2.78 -12.43
N PHE A 206 -7.94 3.65 -11.44
CA PHE A 206 -7.94 3.22 -10.03
C PHE A 206 -9.30 2.63 -9.66
N ASP A 207 -9.28 1.56 -8.86
CA ASP A 207 -10.50 1.05 -8.21
C ASP A 207 -11.02 2.14 -7.25
N GLU A 208 -12.13 2.75 -7.64
CA GLU A 208 -12.72 3.87 -6.92
C GLU A 208 -13.14 3.52 -5.49
N ARG A 209 -13.64 2.31 -5.27
CA ARG A 209 -14.03 1.85 -3.94
C ARG A 209 -12.80 1.76 -3.04
N ARG A 210 -11.69 1.20 -3.52
CA ARG A 210 -10.44 1.09 -2.74
C ARG A 210 -9.76 2.45 -2.58
N ALA A 211 -9.77 3.28 -3.61
CA ALA A 211 -9.15 4.61 -3.60
C ALA A 211 -9.91 5.61 -2.72
N SER A 212 -11.23 5.43 -2.54
CA SER A 212 -12.09 6.31 -1.74
C SER A 212 -11.52 6.61 -0.35
N ARG A 213 -10.86 5.63 0.28
CA ARG A 213 -10.25 5.74 1.62
C ARG A 213 -9.30 6.93 1.74
N PHE A 214 -8.53 7.24 0.69
CA PHE A 214 -7.62 8.39 0.69
C PHE A 214 -8.41 9.70 0.79
N PHE A 215 -9.49 9.81 0.03
CA PHE A 215 -10.33 11.01 -0.02
C PHE A 215 -11.18 11.16 1.23
N VAL A 216 -11.71 10.06 1.77
CA VAL A 216 -12.43 10.05 3.06
C VAL A 216 -11.52 10.57 4.17
N GLU A 217 -10.27 10.10 4.27
CA GLU A 217 -9.35 10.59 5.31
C GLU A 217 -9.00 12.08 5.12
N TYR A 218 -8.93 12.56 3.87
CA TYR A 218 -8.82 14.00 3.59
C TYR A 218 -10.01 14.80 4.12
N ILE A 219 -11.23 14.31 3.91
CA ILE A 219 -12.44 14.97 4.44
C ILE A 219 -12.43 14.93 5.97
N GLU A 220 -12.15 13.78 6.57
CA GLU A 220 -12.08 13.61 8.02
C GLU A 220 -11.08 14.58 8.64
N LYS A 221 -9.87 14.66 8.07
CA LYS A 221 -8.85 15.61 8.48
C LYS A 221 -9.38 17.03 8.45
N ASN A 222 -9.97 17.45 7.35
CA ASN A 222 -10.46 18.81 7.20
C ASN A 222 -11.63 19.13 8.15
N LEU A 223 -12.49 18.16 8.47
CA LEU A 223 -13.55 18.31 9.47
C LEU A 223 -12.96 18.51 10.88
N ILE A 224 -11.93 17.75 11.23
CA ILE A 224 -11.27 17.82 12.55
C ILE A 224 -10.45 19.10 12.70
N GLU A 225 -9.73 19.51 11.65
CA GLU A 225 -8.86 20.69 11.66
C GLU A 225 -9.62 22.02 11.40
N CYS A 226 -10.91 21.97 11.05
CA CYS A 226 -11.72 23.17 10.82
C CYS A 226 -11.93 23.97 12.11
N GLU A 227 -11.47 25.22 12.12
CA GLU A 227 -11.54 26.11 13.30
C GLU A 227 -12.98 26.43 13.76
N HIS A 228 -13.95 26.34 12.86
CA HIS A 228 -15.36 26.63 13.10
C HIS A 228 -16.14 25.46 13.71
N ASN A 229 -15.54 24.28 13.81
CA ASN A 229 -16.15 23.10 14.43
C ASN A 229 -15.86 23.06 15.94
N ASP A 230 -16.70 22.34 16.68
CA ASP A 230 -16.58 22.20 18.14
C ASP A 230 -15.24 21.53 18.53
N LYS A 231 -14.33 22.32 19.11
CA LYS A 231 -12.98 21.86 19.47
C LYS A 231 -12.96 20.83 20.59
N GLU A 232 -13.89 20.90 21.55
CA GLU A 232 -13.97 19.94 22.65
C GLU A 232 -14.46 18.58 22.14
N PHE A 233 -15.44 18.60 21.24
CA PHE A 233 -15.89 17.40 20.55
C PHE A 233 -14.77 16.80 19.70
N MET A 234 -14.06 17.62 18.92
CA MET A 234 -12.98 17.17 18.05
C MET A 234 -11.78 16.61 18.81
N ALA A 235 -11.47 17.13 20.00
CA ALA A 235 -10.37 16.63 20.83
C ALA A 235 -10.50 15.14 21.16
N LYS A 236 -11.74 14.60 21.23
CA LYS A 236 -11.99 13.17 21.47
C LYS A 236 -11.48 12.28 20.33
N TYR A 237 -11.49 12.81 19.10
CA TYR A 237 -11.07 12.10 17.90
C TYR A 237 -9.64 12.47 17.48
N ASN A 238 -9.05 13.51 18.07
CA ASN A 238 -7.73 14.02 17.71
C ASN A 238 -6.54 13.19 18.28
N SER A 239 -6.80 12.15 19.08
CA SER A 239 -5.75 11.49 19.87
C SER A 239 -4.82 10.55 19.08
N LYS A 240 -5.07 10.27 17.78
CA LYS A 240 -4.27 9.32 16.97
C LYS A 240 -4.03 9.74 15.51
N ASN A 241 -4.18 11.02 15.18
CA ASN A 241 -4.27 11.45 13.78
C ASN A 241 -2.91 11.57 13.08
N GLU A 242 -2.39 10.45 12.58
CA GLU A 242 -1.30 10.49 11.60
C GLU A 242 -1.79 10.78 10.16
N PHE A 243 -3.12 10.90 9.94
CA PHE A 243 -3.80 11.11 8.64
C PHE A 243 -2.96 10.59 7.48
N LEU A 244 -2.72 9.28 7.50
CA LEU A 244 -1.57 8.67 6.85
C LEU A 244 -1.67 8.74 5.33
N PHE A 245 -2.86 8.49 4.78
CA PHE A 245 -3.16 8.58 3.36
C PHE A 245 -3.05 10.02 2.83
N THR A 246 -3.35 11.04 3.67
CA THR A 246 -3.11 12.45 3.31
C THR A 246 -1.62 12.82 3.18
N ARG A 247 -0.72 11.98 3.74
CA ARG A 247 0.74 12.15 3.62
C ARG A 247 1.32 11.36 2.45
N ILE A 248 0.63 10.31 2.01
CA ILE A 248 0.96 9.46 0.87
C ILE A 248 0.56 10.17 -0.43
N LEU A 249 -0.75 10.34 -0.67
CA LEU A 249 -1.28 11.00 -1.86
C LEU A 249 -1.51 12.47 -1.54
N LYS A 250 -0.79 13.40 -2.17
CA LYS A 250 -0.94 14.84 -1.88
C LYS A 250 -0.51 15.75 -3.02
N LEU A 251 -0.94 17.01 -2.94
CA LEU A 251 -0.41 18.07 -3.78
C LEU A 251 0.89 18.61 -3.19
N ALA A 252 1.96 18.61 -3.99
CA ALA A 252 3.18 19.33 -3.68
C ALA A 252 2.92 20.86 -3.64
N PRO A 253 3.80 21.68 -3.03
CA PRO A 253 3.65 23.13 -2.99
C PRO A 253 3.46 23.80 -4.37
N LYS A 254 4.01 23.18 -5.43
CA LYS A 254 3.85 23.63 -6.83
C LYS A 254 2.55 23.16 -7.49
N GLY A 255 1.70 22.44 -6.78
CA GLY A 255 0.42 21.92 -7.25
C GLY A 255 0.47 20.59 -8.00
N ASN A 256 1.65 19.97 -8.13
CA ASN A 256 1.81 18.65 -8.75
C ASN A 256 1.35 17.53 -7.81
N LEU A 257 0.76 16.48 -8.35
CA LEU A 257 0.34 15.31 -7.58
C LEU A 257 1.54 14.41 -7.26
N VAL A 258 1.61 13.96 -6.00
CA VAL A 258 2.63 13.04 -5.49
C VAL A 258 1.92 11.85 -4.85
N GLY A 259 2.45 10.65 -5.04
CA GLY A 259 1.94 9.41 -4.44
C GLY A 259 0.93 8.65 -5.31
N LEU A 260 0.99 8.78 -6.65
CA LEU A 260 0.11 8.04 -7.56
C LEU A 260 0.48 6.55 -7.58
N ALA A 261 1.77 6.23 -7.65
CA ALA A 261 2.23 4.85 -7.52
C ALA A 261 1.91 4.30 -6.13
N ASP A 262 2.07 5.10 -5.08
CA ASP A 262 1.77 4.68 -3.71
C ASP A 262 0.28 4.35 -3.51
N LEU A 263 -0.63 5.15 -4.10
CA LEU A 263 -2.07 4.86 -4.15
C LEU A 263 -2.34 3.50 -4.82
N ASP A 264 -1.72 3.25 -5.97
CA ASP A 264 -1.88 2.01 -6.73
C ASP A 264 -1.34 0.79 -5.96
N ILE A 265 -0.15 0.94 -5.38
CA ILE A 265 0.50 -0.11 -4.59
C ILE A 265 -0.31 -0.39 -3.33
N TYR A 266 -0.79 0.62 -2.61
CA TYR A 266 -1.62 0.40 -1.43
C TYR A 266 -2.90 -0.34 -1.78
N THR A 267 -3.64 0.13 -2.79
CA THR A 267 -4.96 -0.44 -3.14
C THR A 267 -4.86 -1.87 -3.67
N THR A 268 -3.75 -2.25 -4.29
CA THR A 268 -3.51 -3.61 -4.81
C THR A 268 -2.82 -4.53 -3.83
N CYS A 269 -1.85 -4.05 -3.05
CA CYS A 269 -1.05 -4.88 -2.15
C CYS A 269 -1.59 -4.94 -0.71
N ASN A 270 -2.71 -4.29 -0.43
CA ASN A 270 -3.40 -4.40 0.86
C ASN A 270 -3.82 -5.86 1.13
N ILE A 271 -3.24 -6.48 2.15
CA ILE A 271 -3.45 -7.89 2.49
C ILE A 271 -4.92 -8.16 2.84
N ASN A 272 -5.60 -7.26 3.56
CA ASN A 272 -7.01 -7.46 3.93
C ASN A 272 -7.90 -7.61 2.68
N ASN A 273 -7.68 -6.75 1.68
CA ASN A 273 -8.42 -6.81 0.42
C ASN A 273 -8.08 -8.09 -0.35
N GLN A 274 -6.79 -8.40 -0.48
CA GLN A 274 -6.34 -9.57 -1.24
C GLN A 274 -6.77 -10.90 -0.59
N PHE A 275 -6.80 -10.96 0.75
CA PHE A 275 -7.26 -12.13 1.47
C PHE A 275 -8.74 -12.40 1.21
N SER A 276 -9.55 -11.33 1.11
CA SER A 276 -10.94 -11.40 0.68
C SER A 276 -11.08 -11.75 -0.80
N ASP A 277 -10.20 -11.24 -1.68
CA ASP A 277 -10.23 -11.56 -3.11
C ASP A 277 -9.91 -13.05 -3.38
N GLN A 278 -9.08 -13.66 -2.53
CA GLN A 278 -8.69 -15.08 -2.56
C GLN A 278 -9.68 -16.00 -1.82
N SER A 279 -10.74 -15.46 -1.20
CA SER A 279 -11.69 -16.30 -0.46
C SER A 279 -12.39 -17.29 -1.39
N HIS A 280 -12.79 -18.43 -0.81
CA HIS A 280 -13.44 -19.52 -1.53
C HIS A 280 -12.59 -20.06 -2.70
N SER A 281 -11.27 -20.13 -2.49
CA SER A 281 -10.29 -20.64 -3.46
C SER A 281 -10.33 -19.94 -4.81
N ARG A 282 -10.73 -18.66 -4.84
CA ARG A 282 -10.65 -17.84 -6.06
C ARG A 282 -9.20 -17.64 -6.44
N TYR A 283 -8.88 -17.95 -7.69
CA TYR A 283 -7.53 -17.75 -8.21
C TYR A 283 -7.24 -16.25 -8.36
N ALA A 284 -6.50 -15.70 -7.40
CA ALA A 284 -6.00 -14.33 -7.41
C ALA A 284 -4.55 -14.33 -6.91
N PRO A 285 -3.55 -13.95 -7.74
CA PRO A 285 -2.15 -13.87 -7.32
C PRO A 285 -1.94 -12.89 -6.17
N ALA A 286 -1.15 -13.28 -5.16
CA ALA A 286 -0.77 -12.41 -4.06
C ALA A 286 0.25 -11.35 -4.51
N SER A 287 -0.10 -10.09 -4.38
CA SER A 287 0.74 -8.93 -4.68
C SER A 287 1.39 -8.43 -3.38
N VAL A 288 2.71 -8.49 -3.34
CA VAL A 288 3.56 -8.08 -2.21
C VAL A 288 4.17 -6.73 -2.55
N ALA A 289 3.79 -5.69 -1.82
CA ALA A 289 4.43 -4.39 -1.99
C ALA A 289 5.86 -4.42 -1.45
N LEU A 290 6.78 -3.81 -2.18
CA LEU A 290 8.12 -3.53 -1.68
C LEU A 290 8.37 -2.03 -1.75
N THR A 291 8.41 -1.38 -0.59
CA THR A 291 8.61 0.08 -0.48
C THR A 291 9.48 0.44 0.73
N ILE A 292 10.29 1.49 0.54
CA ILE A 292 11.03 2.16 1.61
C ILE A 292 10.40 3.52 1.99
N ASP A 293 9.24 3.87 1.43
CA ASP A 293 8.44 5.00 1.91
C ASP A 293 7.79 4.61 3.24
N ARG A 294 8.12 5.38 4.29
CA ARG A 294 7.64 5.08 5.64
C ARG A 294 6.11 5.16 5.76
N ASN A 295 5.46 6.09 5.06
CA ASN A 295 4.02 6.26 5.19
C ASN A 295 3.28 5.11 4.50
N LEU A 296 3.72 4.74 3.28
CA LEU A 296 3.16 3.60 2.57
C LEU A 296 3.42 2.29 3.31
N ALA A 297 4.65 2.07 3.81
CA ALA A 297 4.98 0.90 4.63
C ALA A 297 4.08 0.79 5.87
N LEU A 298 3.86 1.90 6.57
CA LEU A 298 2.98 1.93 7.74
C LEU A 298 1.51 1.66 7.37
N ALA A 299 1.04 2.17 6.22
CA ALA A 299 -0.34 1.96 5.76
C ALA A 299 -0.59 0.49 5.41
N LEU A 300 0.36 -0.14 4.73
CA LEU A 300 0.34 -1.56 4.41
C LEU A 300 0.36 -2.41 5.68
N ARG A 301 1.23 -2.08 6.64
CA ARG A 301 1.29 -2.76 7.94
C ARG A 301 0.00 -2.65 8.75
N ARG A 302 -0.70 -1.50 8.69
CA ARG A 302 -2.03 -1.34 9.32
C ARG A 302 -3.12 -2.17 8.63
N SER A 303 -2.85 -2.68 7.44
CA SER A 303 -3.78 -3.43 6.60
C SER A 303 -3.31 -4.89 6.39
N SER A 304 -2.54 -5.43 7.34
CA SER A 304 -2.09 -6.83 7.37
C SER A 304 -2.98 -7.75 8.22
N SER A 305 -4.04 -7.22 8.83
CA SER A 305 -4.96 -7.96 9.69
C SER A 305 -6.03 -8.72 8.87
N HIS A 306 -5.77 -9.99 8.58
CA HIS A 306 -6.79 -10.89 8.04
C HIS A 306 -7.76 -11.40 9.13
N HIS A 307 -9.06 -11.44 8.83
CA HIS A 307 -10.09 -12.02 9.69
C HIS A 307 -10.98 -12.94 8.84
N ILE A 308 -11.41 -14.06 9.41
CA ILE A 308 -12.46 -14.90 8.82
C ILE A 308 -13.76 -14.57 9.55
N THR A 309 -14.80 -14.30 8.79
CA THR A 309 -16.16 -14.23 9.30
C THR A 309 -16.91 -15.46 8.79
N SER A 310 -17.60 -16.18 9.68
CA SER A 310 -18.72 -17.00 9.22
C SER A 310 -19.68 -16.06 8.50
N GLY A 311 -20.10 -16.38 7.27
CA GLY A 311 -21.09 -15.55 6.57
C GLY A 311 -22.29 -15.27 7.49
N GLU A 312 -22.92 -14.10 7.34
CA GLU A 312 -24.04 -13.70 8.19
C GLU A 312 -25.13 -14.80 8.15
N ILE A 313 -25.37 -15.43 9.31
CA ILE A 313 -26.47 -16.38 9.49
C ILE A 313 -27.69 -15.51 9.78
N VAL A 314 -28.46 -15.23 8.75
CA VAL A 314 -29.63 -14.37 8.89
C VAL A 314 -30.74 -15.26 9.44
N GLY A 315 -31.16 -15.02 10.69
CA GLY A 315 -32.29 -15.71 11.29
C GLY A 315 -33.56 -15.47 10.47
N GLY A 316 -33.92 -16.44 9.63
CA GLY A 316 -35.06 -16.34 8.72
C GLY A 316 -34.97 -17.29 7.51
N PRO A 317 -34.37 -16.87 6.38
CA PRO A 317 -34.49 -17.57 5.09
C PRO A 317 -33.52 -18.74 4.88
N ASP A 318 -32.48 -18.89 5.70
CA ASP A 318 -31.51 -19.98 5.55
C ASP A 318 -32.16 -21.30 6.02
N ASN A 319 -32.26 -22.29 5.13
CA ASN A 319 -32.63 -23.66 5.52
C ASN A 319 -31.40 -24.42 6.09
N GLU A 320 -31.60 -25.62 6.63
CA GLU A 320 -30.52 -26.43 7.22
C GLU A 320 -29.35 -26.67 6.25
N ASN A 321 -29.63 -26.88 4.96
CA ASN A 321 -28.60 -27.05 3.95
C ASN A 321 -27.80 -25.75 3.71
N ASP A 322 -28.45 -24.58 3.77
CA ASP A 322 -27.78 -23.29 3.63
C ASP A 322 -26.85 -23.00 4.82
N ILE A 323 -27.28 -23.40 6.02
CA ILE A 323 -26.47 -23.30 7.24
C ILE A 323 -25.26 -24.24 7.14
N ASP A 324 -25.47 -25.49 6.74
CA ASP A 324 -24.40 -26.47 6.55
C ASP A 324 -23.39 -26.00 5.50
N ALA A 325 -23.85 -25.49 4.35
CA ALA A 325 -22.97 -24.94 3.33
C ALA A 325 -22.15 -23.74 3.83
N LYS A 326 -22.75 -22.86 4.64
CA LYS A 326 -22.02 -21.74 5.29
C LYS A 326 -20.99 -22.24 6.30
N MET A 327 -21.29 -23.30 7.04
CA MET A 327 -20.35 -23.93 7.99
C MET A 327 -19.19 -24.62 7.25
N ASP A 328 -19.45 -25.34 6.18
CA ASP A 328 -18.42 -25.96 5.35
C ASP A 328 -17.50 -24.91 4.74
N ALA A 329 -18.06 -23.83 4.18
CA ALA A 329 -17.28 -22.71 3.68
C ALA A 329 -16.40 -22.08 4.77
N PHE A 330 -16.93 -21.93 5.99
CA PHE A 330 -16.16 -21.44 7.14
C PHE A 330 -15.03 -22.41 7.54
N GLN A 331 -15.27 -23.72 7.53
CA GLN A 331 -14.25 -24.71 7.84
C GLN A 331 -13.12 -24.73 6.81
N GLU A 332 -13.43 -24.60 5.52
CA GLU A 332 -12.43 -24.49 4.45
C GLU A 332 -11.61 -23.20 4.59
N GLU A 333 -12.25 -22.07 4.87
CA GLU A 333 -11.55 -20.81 5.17
C GLU A 333 -10.64 -20.94 6.40
N TYR A 334 -11.09 -21.64 7.45
CA TYR A 334 -10.26 -21.91 8.63
C TYR A 334 -9.03 -22.77 8.32
N LYS A 335 -9.15 -23.76 7.43
CA LYS A 335 -7.99 -24.53 6.93
C LYS A 335 -7.02 -23.61 6.19
N ARG A 336 -7.52 -22.76 5.28
CA ARG A 336 -6.72 -21.76 4.55
C ARG A 336 -5.96 -20.82 5.50
N MET A 337 -6.59 -20.35 6.58
CA MET A 337 -5.93 -19.50 7.57
C MET A 337 -4.81 -20.24 8.31
N ARG A 338 -5.00 -21.50 8.71
CA ARG A 338 -3.92 -22.29 9.34
C ARG A 338 -2.72 -22.48 8.41
N GLU A 339 -2.97 -22.68 7.11
CA GLU A 339 -1.89 -22.74 6.12
C GLU A 339 -1.20 -21.39 5.96
N SER A 340 -1.97 -20.30 5.99
CA SER A 340 -1.48 -18.92 5.95
C SER A 340 -0.54 -18.62 7.12
N GLU A 341 -0.92 -19.00 8.34
CA GLU A 341 -0.08 -18.88 9.55
C GLU A 341 1.20 -19.71 9.45
N LYS A 342 1.12 -20.93 8.90
CA LYS A 342 2.30 -21.77 8.66
C LYS A 342 3.27 -21.10 7.69
N ARG A 343 2.76 -20.50 6.60
CA ARG A 343 3.59 -19.79 5.62
C ARG A 343 4.28 -18.58 6.21
N HIS A 344 3.53 -17.77 6.97
CA HIS A 344 4.04 -16.63 7.70
C HIS A 344 5.14 -17.03 8.70
N ARG A 345 4.93 -18.11 9.48
CA ARG A 345 5.93 -18.62 10.42
C ARG A 345 7.25 -18.99 9.74
N ILE A 346 7.19 -19.70 8.61
CA ILE A 346 8.39 -20.05 7.84
C ILE A 346 9.14 -18.80 7.38
N ALA A 347 8.43 -17.78 6.89
CA ALA A 347 9.06 -16.52 6.49
C ALA A 347 9.71 -15.81 7.68
N TRP A 348 9.00 -15.69 8.81
CA TRP A 348 9.52 -15.08 10.02
C TRP A 348 10.76 -15.80 10.57
N GLU A 349 10.76 -17.14 10.61
CA GLU A 349 11.92 -17.93 11.04
C GLU A 349 13.12 -17.72 10.10
N THR A 350 12.88 -17.65 8.79
CA THR A 350 13.92 -17.39 7.79
C THR A 350 14.51 -15.98 7.95
N SER A 351 13.66 -14.97 8.15
CA SER A 351 14.06 -13.60 8.43
C SER A 351 14.87 -13.50 9.71
N LYS A 352 14.46 -14.20 10.77
CA LYS A 352 15.17 -14.23 12.04
C LYS A 352 16.59 -14.75 11.87
N ILE A 353 16.75 -15.91 11.22
CA ILE A 353 18.07 -16.50 10.92
C ILE A 353 18.92 -15.52 10.11
N PHE A 354 18.33 -14.90 9.09
CA PHE A 354 19.02 -13.91 8.27
C PHE A 354 19.51 -12.70 9.09
N MET A 355 18.67 -12.19 10.00
CA MET A 355 19.05 -11.07 10.88
C MET A 355 20.17 -11.47 11.87
N GLU A 356 20.14 -12.69 12.41
CA GLU A 356 21.21 -13.22 13.26
C GLU A 356 22.55 -13.30 12.51
N GLU A 357 22.54 -13.73 11.24
CA GLU A 357 23.73 -13.71 10.38
C GLU A 357 24.26 -12.30 10.17
N LEU A 358 23.38 -11.33 9.90
CA LEU A 358 23.79 -9.92 9.73
C LEU A 358 24.43 -9.35 10.99
N LEU A 359 23.88 -9.68 12.16
CA LEU A 359 24.43 -9.28 13.46
C LEU A 359 25.80 -9.92 13.72
N ALA A 360 25.96 -11.22 13.42
CA ALA A 360 27.22 -11.93 13.56
C ALA A 360 28.34 -11.37 12.67
N ASN A 361 27.98 -10.80 11.51
CA ASN A 361 28.91 -10.12 10.61
C ASN A 361 29.11 -8.62 10.93
N GLU A 362 28.64 -8.16 12.09
CA GLU A 362 28.76 -6.78 12.56
C GLU A 362 28.11 -5.75 11.63
N ALA A 363 27.07 -6.12 10.88
CA ALA A 363 26.34 -5.21 9.98
C ALA A 363 25.69 -4.02 10.72
N PHE A 364 25.42 -4.20 12.02
CA PHE A 364 24.66 -3.27 12.85
C PHE A 364 25.39 -2.84 14.14
N LYS A 365 26.72 -2.96 14.23
CA LYS A 365 27.47 -2.51 15.42
C LYS A 365 27.20 -1.02 15.70
N GLY A 366 26.67 -0.71 16.88
CA GLY A 366 26.27 0.65 17.29
C GLY A 366 24.78 0.81 17.60
N TYR A 367 24.00 -0.28 17.51
CA TYR A 367 22.62 -0.41 17.99
C TYR A 367 22.51 -1.45 19.10
#